data_AF-A0A1A8DXE9-F1
#
_entry.id   AF-A0A1A8DXE9-F1
#
_cell.length_a   1.000
_cell.length_b   1.000
_cell.length_c   1.000
_cell.angle_alpha   90.00
_cell.angle_beta   90.00
_cell.angle_gamma   90.00
#
_symmetry.space_group_name_H-M   'P 1'
#
loop_
_entity.id
_entity.type
_entity.pdbx_description
1 polymer ?
#
loop_
_entity_poly.entity_id
_entity_poly.type
_entity_poly.pdbx_seq_one_letter_code
_entity_poly.pdbx_strand_id
1 'polypeptide(L)'
;YSPEHNTFDRCEQCSCQHGKCVSTNGTCLCPSGFLCSNSTCSVCEMNTCSVEEKPKRTEHPPGQYLYQCEPKCPEYQYFDSKEDTCKPKTQCITLGLVEKIPGNNTHDSICQKPHDNNSVYMILCFGFVLLSLTLFIFVSHTCWRNIRKQAANKKPIQAVQCKT
;
A
#
# COMPACT_ATOMS: atom_id res chain seq x y z
N TYR A 1 -16.61 49.55 -7.46
CA TYR A 1 -17.26 49.06 -6.20
C TYR A 1 -16.63 49.77 -5.00
N SER A 2 -17.41 50.15 -3.97
CA SER A 2 -16.92 50.77 -2.72
C SER A 2 -17.58 50.07 -1.53
N PRO A 3 -16.82 49.58 -0.53
CA PRO A 3 -17.35 48.81 0.60
C PRO A 3 -17.89 49.68 1.75
N GLU A 4 -17.73 51.00 1.67
CA GLU A 4 -18.29 51.93 2.66
C GLU A 4 -19.58 52.55 2.13
N HIS A 5 -20.52 52.83 3.02
CA HIS A 5 -21.80 53.50 2.75
C HIS A 5 -21.58 54.88 2.10
N ASN A 6 -21.32 54.87 0.79
CA ASN A 6 -21.13 56.04 -0.02
C ASN A 6 -22.36 56.17 -0.92
N THR A 7 -23.00 57.34 -0.87
CA THR A 7 -24.11 57.81 -1.71
C THR A 7 -23.70 57.94 -3.18
N PHE A 8 -23.32 56.83 -3.81
CA PHE A 8 -23.17 56.73 -5.25
C PHE A 8 -24.35 55.93 -5.81
N ASP A 9 -25.27 56.60 -6.49
CA ASP A 9 -26.46 56.06 -7.18
C ASP A 9 -26.15 55.12 -8.37
N ARG A 10 -24.88 54.72 -8.54
CA ARG A 10 -24.43 53.93 -9.69
C ARG A 10 -23.50 52.82 -9.25
N CYS A 11 -24.01 51.59 -9.27
CA CYS A 11 -23.20 50.39 -9.27
C CYS A 11 -22.43 50.31 -10.59
N GLU A 12 -21.11 50.25 -10.51
CA GLU A 12 -20.24 50.03 -11.67
C GLU A 12 -20.46 48.59 -12.18
N GLN A 13 -20.79 48.44 -13.47
CA GLN A 13 -21.12 47.13 -14.05
C GLN A 13 -19.85 46.28 -14.16
N CYS A 14 -19.83 45.16 -13.44
CA CYS A 14 -18.73 44.20 -13.49
C CYS A 14 -18.69 43.54 -14.89
N SER A 15 -17.65 43.85 -15.67
CA SER A 15 -17.48 43.38 -17.04
C SER A 15 -16.39 42.31 -17.10
N CYS A 16 -16.78 41.05 -16.86
CA CYS A 16 -15.89 39.90 -17.07
C CYS A 16 -16.01 39.43 -18.52
N GLN A 17 -14.89 39.27 -19.23
CA GLN A 17 -14.89 38.66 -20.56
C GLN A 17 -15.21 37.15 -20.50
N HIS A 18 -14.69 36.46 -19.48
CA HIS A 18 -14.86 35.02 -19.30
C HIS A 18 -15.13 34.70 -17.82
N GLY A 19 -16.38 34.63 -17.38
CA GLY A 19 -16.68 34.23 -16.00
C GLY A 19 -17.96 34.79 -15.39
N LYS A 20 -18.15 34.50 -14.09
CA LYS A 20 -19.21 35.06 -13.25
C LYS A 20 -18.63 36.10 -12.29
N CYS A 21 -19.28 37.25 -12.18
CA CYS A 21 -18.95 38.26 -11.18
C CYS A 21 -19.45 37.84 -9.80
N VAL A 22 -18.58 37.90 -8.78
CA VAL A 22 -19.01 37.76 -7.39
C VAL A 22 -19.39 39.13 -6.85
N SER A 23 -20.64 39.26 -6.39
CA SER A 23 -21.30 40.52 -6.06
C SER A 23 -20.67 41.32 -4.92
N THR A 24 -19.80 40.71 -4.11
CA THR A 24 -19.26 41.34 -2.90
C THR A 24 -18.03 42.19 -3.13
N ASN A 25 -17.27 42.03 -4.22
CA ASN A 25 -16.05 42.81 -4.47
C ASN A 25 -15.77 43.11 -5.96
N GLY A 26 -16.63 42.68 -6.88
CA GLY A 26 -16.40 42.86 -8.32
C GLY A 26 -15.29 41.99 -8.89
N THR A 27 -14.86 40.94 -8.18
CA THR A 27 -13.89 39.96 -8.66
C THR A 27 -14.52 38.98 -9.64
N CYS A 28 -13.87 38.79 -10.79
CA CYS A 28 -14.23 37.80 -11.80
C CYS A 28 -13.74 36.41 -11.39
N LEU A 29 -14.60 35.39 -11.53
CA LEU A 29 -14.24 33.99 -11.36
C LEU A 29 -14.41 33.22 -12.67
N CYS A 30 -13.44 32.37 -12.96
CA CYS A 30 -13.55 31.40 -14.04
C CYS A 30 -14.63 30.33 -13.75
N PRO A 31 -15.19 29.71 -14.80
CA PRO A 31 -16.10 28.56 -14.65
C PRO A 31 -15.44 27.39 -13.91
N SER A 32 -16.25 26.48 -13.37
CA SER A 32 -15.76 25.26 -12.74
C SER A 32 -14.79 24.50 -13.65
N GLY A 33 -13.63 24.12 -13.12
CA GLY A 33 -12.57 23.46 -13.89
C GLY A 33 -11.57 24.40 -14.56
N PHE A 34 -11.73 25.71 -14.41
CA PHE A 34 -10.80 26.72 -14.93
C PHE A 34 -10.26 27.63 -13.81
N LEU A 35 -9.06 28.18 -14.03
CA LEU A 35 -8.31 29.01 -13.10
C LEU A 35 -7.93 30.34 -13.78
N CYS A 36 -7.90 31.43 -13.04
CA CYS A 36 -7.53 32.74 -13.58
C CYS A 36 -6.02 32.78 -13.86
N SER A 37 -5.58 33.21 -15.05
CA SER A 37 -4.15 33.37 -15.33
C SER A 37 -3.53 34.62 -14.70
N ASN A 38 -4.35 35.60 -14.29
CA ASN A 38 -3.90 36.87 -13.75
C ASN A 38 -4.87 37.46 -12.72
N SER A 39 -4.45 38.56 -12.08
CA SER A 39 -5.24 39.23 -11.04
C SER A 39 -6.57 39.82 -11.51
N THR A 40 -6.67 40.16 -12.80
CA THR A 40 -7.91 40.63 -13.42
C THR A 40 -8.79 39.50 -13.95
N CYS A 41 -8.33 38.25 -13.89
CA CYS A 41 -8.97 37.07 -14.45
C CYS A 41 -9.44 37.27 -15.91
N SER A 42 -8.60 37.89 -16.74
CA SER A 42 -8.94 38.16 -18.14
C SER A 42 -8.93 36.89 -19.00
N VAL A 43 -8.08 35.91 -18.64
CA VAL A 43 -7.97 34.62 -19.30
C VAL A 43 -8.15 33.50 -18.28
N CYS A 44 -8.94 32.50 -18.66
CA CYS A 44 -9.21 31.31 -17.88
C CYS A 44 -8.45 30.13 -18.47
N GLU A 45 -7.57 29.53 -17.68
CA GLU A 45 -6.79 28.36 -18.04
C GLU A 45 -7.43 27.10 -17.45
N MET A 46 -7.34 25.98 -18.16
CA MET A 46 -7.89 24.72 -17.68
C MET A 46 -7.08 24.23 -16.47
N ASN A 47 -7.77 23.83 -15.40
CA ASN A 47 -7.12 23.17 -14.26
C ASN A 47 -6.60 21.80 -14.70
N THR A 48 -5.29 21.62 -14.71
CA THR A 48 -4.62 20.36 -15.08
C THR A 48 -4.36 19.44 -13.88
N CYS A 49 -4.66 19.88 -12.65
CA CYS A 49 -4.45 19.07 -11.46
C CYS A 49 -5.43 17.90 -11.38
N SER A 50 -4.94 16.78 -10.85
CA SER A 50 -5.73 15.56 -10.66
C SER A 50 -6.84 15.78 -9.62
N VAL A 51 -7.80 14.86 -9.55
CA VAL A 51 -8.93 14.97 -8.61
C VAL A 51 -8.45 14.95 -7.15
N GLU A 52 -7.31 14.30 -6.89
CA GLU A 52 -6.66 14.16 -5.59
C GLU A 52 -5.73 15.33 -5.24
N GLU A 53 -5.59 16.27 -6.17
CA GLU A 53 -4.71 17.43 -6.07
C GLU A 53 -5.52 18.73 -6.07
N LYS A 54 -4.94 19.77 -5.50
CA LYS A 54 -5.46 21.14 -5.52
C LYS A 54 -4.43 22.06 -6.15
N PRO A 55 -4.87 23.03 -6.96
CA PRO A 55 -3.98 24.02 -7.53
C PRO A 55 -3.56 25.01 -6.44
N LYS A 56 -2.26 25.07 -6.16
CA LYS A 56 -1.63 26.12 -5.37
C LYS A 56 -1.21 27.25 -6.30
N ARG A 57 -1.80 28.42 -6.05
CA ARG A 57 -1.47 29.64 -6.77
C ARG A 57 -0.19 30.26 -6.22
N THR A 58 0.75 30.53 -7.12
CA THR A 58 1.91 31.39 -6.89
C THR A 58 1.86 32.57 -7.85
N GLU A 59 2.47 33.69 -7.47
CA GLU A 59 2.51 34.90 -8.30
C GLU A 59 3.93 35.09 -8.83
N HIS A 60 4.09 34.98 -10.16
CA HIS A 60 5.38 35.15 -10.80
C HIS A 60 5.23 35.28 -12.32
N PRO A 61 5.55 36.44 -12.95
CA PRO A 61 5.83 37.78 -12.41
C PRO A 61 4.60 38.46 -11.76
N PRO A 62 4.75 39.66 -11.14
CA PRO A 62 3.64 40.36 -10.49
C PRO A 62 2.43 40.54 -11.41
N GLY A 63 1.25 40.17 -10.91
CA GLY A 63 -0.01 40.19 -11.66
C GLY A 63 -0.28 38.92 -12.49
N GLN A 64 0.68 38.01 -12.64
CA GLN A 64 0.49 36.71 -13.31
C GLN A 64 0.49 35.57 -12.30
N TYR A 65 -0.46 34.66 -12.47
CA TYR A 65 -0.65 33.51 -11.62
C TYR A 65 -0.09 32.26 -12.28
N LEU A 66 0.72 31.53 -11.53
CA LEU A 66 1.19 30.20 -11.85
C LEU A 66 0.53 29.21 -10.90
N TYR A 67 0.19 28.03 -11.39
CA TYR A 67 -0.45 26.98 -10.61
C TYR A 67 0.45 25.75 -10.52
N GLN A 68 0.67 25.29 -9.30
CA GLN A 68 1.33 24.01 -9.00
C GLN A 68 0.32 23.09 -8.33
N CYS A 69 0.31 21.82 -8.72
CA CYS A 69 -0.58 20.83 -8.10
C CYS A 69 0.04 20.35 -6.79
N GLU A 70 -0.68 20.52 -5.70
CA GLU A 70 -0.33 19.96 -4.40
C GLU A 70 -1.37 18.93 -3.97
N PRO A 71 -1.01 17.93 -3.17
CA PRO A 71 -1.97 17.00 -2.59
C PRO A 71 -3.09 17.75 -1.86
N LYS A 72 -4.35 17.32 -2.06
CA LYS A 72 -5.48 17.84 -1.28
C LYS A 72 -5.33 17.53 0.20
N CYS A 73 -4.90 16.31 0.48
CA CYS A 73 -4.80 15.75 1.83
C CYS A 73 -3.37 15.82 2.37
N PRO A 74 -3.19 15.93 3.69
CA PRO A 74 -1.90 15.76 4.36
C PRO A 74 -1.29 14.38 4.10
N GLU A 75 0.03 14.26 4.30
CA GLU A 75 0.80 13.03 4.02
C GLU A 75 0.31 11.77 4.76
N TYR A 76 -0.30 11.93 5.94
CA TYR A 76 -0.86 10.82 6.73
C TYR A 76 -2.31 10.44 6.35
N GLN A 77 -2.88 11.11 5.34
CA GLN A 77 -4.24 10.88 4.86
C GLN A 77 -4.24 10.57 3.35
N TYR A 78 -5.26 9.87 2.91
CA TYR A 78 -5.55 9.66 1.49
C TYR A 78 -6.89 10.31 1.15
N PHE A 79 -7.06 10.68 -0.11
CA PHE A 79 -8.29 11.27 -0.61
C PHE A 79 -9.25 10.17 -1.07
N ASP A 80 -10.43 10.10 -0.45
CA ASP A 80 -11.50 9.19 -0.86
C ASP A 80 -12.40 9.89 -1.87
N SER A 81 -12.24 9.54 -3.15
CA SER A 81 -13.02 10.12 -4.25
C SER A 81 -14.51 9.82 -4.18
N LYS A 82 -14.95 8.81 -3.41
CA LYS A 82 -16.38 8.49 -3.26
C LYS A 82 -17.08 9.43 -2.28
N GLU A 83 -16.36 9.85 -1.24
CA GLU A 83 -16.89 10.71 -0.17
C GLU A 83 -16.38 12.15 -0.27
N ASP A 84 -15.48 12.45 -1.22
CA ASP A 84 -14.82 13.76 -1.40
C ASP A 84 -14.16 14.26 -0.10
N THR A 85 -13.59 13.33 0.69
CA THR A 85 -13.00 13.61 2.01
C THR A 85 -11.64 12.96 2.18
N CYS A 86 -10.81 13.56 3.04
CA CYS A 86 -9.52 12.99 3.43
C CYS A 86 -9.70 12.01 4.59
N LYS A 87 -9.24 10.77 4.42
CA LYS A 87 -9.30 9.71 5.41
C LYS A 87 -7.90 9.34 5.91
N PRO A 88 -7.72 9.02 7.19
CA PRO A 88 -6.43 8.58 7.72
C PRO A 88 -5.98 7.30 7.04
N LYS A 89 -4.68 7.21 6.73
CA LYS A 89 -4.06 5.98 6.25
C LYS A 89 -3.97 4.99 7.41
N THR A 90 -4.37 3.75 7.16
CA THR A 90 -4.28 2.64 8.10
C THR A 90 -2.82 2.29 8.35
N GLN A 91 -2.42 2.29 9.63
CA GLN A 91 -1.12 1.82 10.05
C GLN A 91 -1.20 0.33 10.41
N CYS A 92 -0.79 -0.55 9.51
CA CYS A 92 -0.94 -2.00 9.74
C CYS A 92 -0.22 -2.48 11.01
N ILE A 93 0.89 -1.83 11.37
CA ILE A 93 1.69 -2.14 12.56
C ILE A 93 0.86 -2.00 13.84
N THR A 94 0.00 -0.97 13.94
CA THR A 94 -0.85 -0.78 15.13
C THR A 94 -1.92 -1.86 15.27
N LEU A 95 -2.20 -2.59 14.19
CA LEU A 95 -3.13 -3.72 14.15
C LEU A 95 -2.41 -5.08 14.33
N GLY A 96 -1.09 -5.09 14.54
CA GLY A 96 -0.30 -6.34 14.57
C GLY A 96 -0.20 -7.02 13.20
N LEU A 97 -0.40 -6.27 12.12
CA LEU A 97 -0.32 -6.73 10.73
C LEU A 97 0.92 -6.14 10.05
N VAL A 98 1.28 -6.70 8.90
CA VAL A 98 2.34 -6.16 8.03
C VAL A 98 1.72 -5.45 6.82
N GLU A 99 2.34 -4.36 6.39
CA GLU A 99 1.92 -3.67 5.17
C GLU A 99 2.25 -4.53 3.96
N LYS A 100 1.23 -4.92 3.20
CA LYS A 100 1.39 -5.58 1.90
C LYS A 100 1.57 -4.54 0.79
N ILE A 101 0.73 -3.51 0.83
CA ILE A 101 0.80 -2.37 -0.09
C ILE A 101 0.72 -1.11 0.77
N PRO A 102 1.73 -0.24 0.72
CA PRO A 102 1.73 1.00 1.49
C PRO A 102 0.69 1.97 0.93
N GLY A 103 -0.08 2.63 1.80
CA GLY A 103 -1.05 3.64 1.40
C GLY A 103 -0.36 4.90 0.86
N ASN A 104 -1.00 5.55 -0.11
CA ASN A 104 -0.55 6.82 -0.69
C ASN A 104 -1.68 7.86 -0.65
N ASN A 105 -1.56 8.97 -1.36
CA ASN A 105 -2.58 10.04 -1.31
C ASN A 105 -3.90 9.66 -2.01
N THR A 106 -3.96 8.53 -2.71
CA THR A 106 -5.12 8.07 -3.49
C THR A 106 -5.78 6.80 -2.95
N HIS A 107 -5.09 6.05 -2.08
CA HIS A 107 -5.64 4.84 -1.49
C HIS A 107 -5.05 4.54 -0.11
N ASP A 108 -5.83 3.77 0.66
CA ASP A 108 -5.42 3.30 1.97
C ASP A 108 -4.37 2.18 1.90
N SER A 109 -3.62 2.01 2.98
CA SER A 109 -2.70 0.88 3.15
C SER A 109 -3.46 -0.45 3.19
N ILE A 110 -2.93 -1.46 2.50
CA ILE A 110 -3.48 -2.82 2.53
C ILE A 110 -2.65 -3.67 3.49
N CYS A 111 -3.30 -4.12 4.56
CA CYS A 111 -2.68 -4.94 5.59
C CYS A 111 -2.81 -6.43 5.33
N GLN A 112 -1.78 -7.19 5.68
CA GLN A 112 -1.76 -8.64 5.62
C GLN A 112 -1.29 -9.22 6.96
N LYS A 113 -1.80 -10.40 7.33
CA LYS A 113 -1.29 -11.13 8.47
C LYS A 113 0.17 -11.53 8.22
N PRO A 114 1.07 -11.37 9.21
CA PRO A 114 2.43 -11.87 9.07
C PRO A 114 2.39 -13.36 8.73
N HIS A 115 3.25 -13.78 7.82
CA HIS A 115 3.36 -15.20 7.47
C HIS A 115 3.81 -15.97 8.70
N ASP A 116 2.99 -16.92 9.12
CA ASP A 116 3.31 -17.79 10.24
C ASP A 116 4.29 -18.86 9.75
N ASN A 117 5.59 -18.65 10.04
CA ASN A 117 6.67 -19.57 9.66
C ASN A 117 6.52 -20.97 10.29
N ASN A 118 5.54 -21.15 11.17
CA ASN A 118 5.20 -22.40 11.82
C ASN A 118 5.04 -23.57 10.83
N SER A 119 4.49 -23.32 9.63
CA SER A 119 4.37 -24.36 8.59
C SER A 119 5.73 -24.94 8.15
N VAL A 120 6.76 -24.10 8.05
CA VAL A 120 8.12 -24.54 7.66
C VAL A 120 8.73 -25.42 8.74
N TYR A 121 8.58 -25.03 10.01
CA TYR A 121 9.05 -25.84 11.13
C TYR A 121 8.35 -27.19 11.21
N MET A 122 7.03 -27.22 10.96
CA MET A 122 6.28 -28.48 10.92
C MET A 122 6.79 -29.41 9.82
N ILE A 123 7.01 -28.90 8.60
CA ILE A 123 7.56 -29.68 7.48
C ILE A 123 8.96 -30.23 7.82
N LEU A 124 9.84 -29.42 8.41
CA LEU A 124 11.17 -29.85 8.83
C LEU A 124 11.12 -30.95 9.90
N CYS A 125 10.26 -30.79 10.92
CA CYS A 125 10.06 -31.79 11.96
C CYS A 125 9.57 -33.12 11.38
N PHE A 126 8.55 -33.09 10.52
CA PHE A 126 8.07 -34.30 9.84
C PHE A 126 9.16 -34.97 9.00
N GLY A 127 9.93 -34.19 8.24
CA GLY A 127 11.06 -34.71 7.46
C GLY A 127 12.11 -35.40 8.32
N PHE A 128 12.49 -34.79 9.45
CA PHE A 128 13.49 -35.35 10.38
C PHE A 128 13.02 -36.66 11.04
N VAL A 129 11.75 -36.73 11.44
CA VAL A 129 11.15 -37.94 12.04
C VAL A 129 11.12 -39.09 11.04
N LEU A 130 10.71 -38.83 9.79
CA LEU A 130 10.67 -39.85 8.74
C LEU A 130 12.07 -40.37 8.38
N LEU A 131 13.06 -39.48 8.25
CA LEU A 131 14.46 -39.86 8.04
C LEU A 131 15.00 -40.72 9.19
N SER A 132 14.72 -40.34 10.43
CA SER A 132 15.16 -41.12 11.59
C SER A 132 14.53 -42.52 11.63
N LEU A 133 13.24 -42.63 11.32
CA LEU A 133 12.52 -43.90 11.29
C LEU A 133 13.05 -44.83 10.18
N THR A 134 13.25 -44.29 8.98
CA THR A 134 13.78 -45.07 7.84
C THR A 134 15.19 -45.60 8.12
N LEU A 135 16.07 -44.78 8.70
CA LEU A 135 17.40 -45.21 9.13
C LEU A 135 17.32 -46.30 10.21
N PHE A 136 16.45 -46.14 11.19
CA PHE A 136 16.26 -47.13 12.25
C PHE A 136 15.78 -48.49 11.70
N ILE A 137 14.82 -48.48 10.77
CA ILE A 137 14.33 -49.69 10.09
C ILE A 137 15.47 -50.33 9.26
N PHE A 138 16.26 -49.53 8.55
CA PHE A 138 17.37 -50.04 7.76
C PHE A 138 18.46 -50.69 8.63
N VAL A 139 18.86 -50.04 9.72
CA VAL A 139 19.86 -50.55 10.66
C VAL A 139 19.36 -51.81 11.37
N SER A 140 18.12 -51.81 11.85
CA SER A 140 17.53 -53.00 12.50
C SER A 140 17.42 -54.16 11.51
N HIS A 141 17.01 -53.92 10.27
CA HIS A 141 16.94 -54.96 9.24
C HIS A 141 18.33 -55.52 8.88
N THR A 142 19.34 -54.67 8.71
CA THR A 142 20.72 -55.11 8.41
C THR A 142 21.32 -55.88 9.59
N CYS A 143 21.12 -55.40 10.83
CA CYS A 143 21.55 -56.09 12.05
C CYS A 143 20.88 -57.47 12.17
N TRP A 144 19.56 -57.53 12.02
CA TRP A 144 18.78 -58.76 12.04
C TRP A 144 19.25 -59.75 10.98
N ARG A 145 19.48 -59.27 9.75
CA ARG A 145 20.01 -60.09 8.65
C ARG A 145 21.39 -60.64 8.96
N ASN A 146 22.27 -59.86 9.57
CA ASN A 146 23.61 -60.31 9.95
C ASN A 146 23.56 -61.35 11.08
N ILE A 147 22.71 -61.15 12.09
CA ILE A 147 22.52 -62.13 13.17
C ILE A 147 22.01 -63.47 12.60
N ARG A 148 21.03 -63.43 11.68
CA ARG A 148 20.55 -64.65 11.01
C ARG A 148 21.64 -65.36 10.20
N LYS A 149 22.48 -64.62 9.47
CA LYS A 149 23.62 -65.20 8.74
C LYS A 149 24.62 -65.88 9.69
N GLN A 150 24.91 -65.24 10.83
CA GLN A 150 25.80 -65.81 11.85
C GLN A 150 25.20 -67.09 12.47
N ALA A 151 23.90 -67.13 12.73
CA ALA A 151 23.21 -68.32 13.23
C ALA A 151 23.20 -69.48 12.21
N ALA A 152 23.05 -69.18 10.92
CA ALA A 152 23.10 -70.20 9.86
C ALA A 152 24.51 -70.80 9.66
N ASN A 153 25.57 -70.02 9.88
CA ASN A 153 26.97 -70.48 9.77
C ASN A 153 27.46 -71.26 11.01
N LYS A 154 26.81 -71.13 12.17
CA LYS A 154 27.13 -71.88 13.40
C LYS A 154 26.46 -73.26 13.49
N LYS A 155 26.29 -73.98 12.38
CA LYS A 155 25.89 -75.40 12.45
C LYS A 155 27.01 -76.23 13.11
N PRO A 156 26.72 -77.09 14.09
CA PRO A 156 27.75 -77.80 14.84
C PRO A 156 28.46 -78.83 13.95
N ILE A 157 29.79 -78.86 14.10
CA ILE A 157 30.70 -79.84 13.49
C ILE A 157 30.23 -81.25 13.86
N GLN A 158 30.09 -82.06 12.80
CA GLN A 158 29.76 -83.47 12.80
C GLN A 158 30.61 -84.21 13.85
N ALA A 159 29.97 -84.73 14.90
CA ALA A 159 30.62 -85.61 15.86
C ALA A 159 30.96 -86.92 15.14
N VAL A 160 32.22 -87.08 14.77
CA VAL A 160 32.81 -88.39 14.44
C VAL A 160 32.89 -89.17 15.75
N GLN A 161 32.17 -90.29 15.85
CA GLN A 161 32.44 -91.30 16.87
C GLN A 161 32.63 -92.66 16.19
N CYS A 162 33.78 -93.25 16.48
CA CYS A 162 34.36 -94.42 15.85
C CYS A 162 33.67 -95.73 16.25
N LYS A 163 33.72 -96.70 15.33
CA LYS A 163 33.46 -98.13 15.55
C LYS A 163 34.25 -98.68 16.74
N THR A 164 33.62 -99.54 17.54
CA THR A 164 34.20 -100.81 17.99
C THR A 164 33.09 -101.83 18.16
#